data_AF-A0A7R9EKP9-F1
#
_entry.id   AF-A0A7R9EKP9-F1
#
_cell.length_a   1.000
_cell.length_b   1.000
_cell.length_c   1.000
_cell.angle_alpha   90.00
_cell.angle_beta   90.00
_cell.angle_gamma   90.00
#
_symmetry.space_group_name_H-M   'P 1'
#
loop_
_entity.id
_entity.type
_entity.pdbx_description
1 polymer ?
#
loop_
_entity_poly.entity_id
_entity_poly.type
_entity_poly.pdbx_seq_one_letter_code
_entity_poly.pdbx_strand_id
1 'polypeptide(L)'
;MISKTFYQQLRSSERQSLVGPPESMREHVVAASKAMRNGNWAACKNFIINEKMNAKVWDLFHCADKVREMLTRLIQEEALRTYLFTYSNVYDSISMSTLAEMFELDLAIVHSTISKMIINEEL
;
A
#
# COMPACT_ATOMS: atom_id res chain seq x y z
N MET A 1 19.24 2.20 -1.58
CA MET A 1 18.12 2.94 -2.20
C MET A 1 17.67 2.15 -3.43
N ILE A 2 16.50 1.50 -3.37
CA ILE A 2 16.12 0.46 -4.34
C ILE A 2 15.76 1.04 -5.73
N SER A 3 15.07 2.19 -5.79
CA SER A 3 14.72 2.84 -7.06
C SER A 3 14.99 4.35 -7.03
N LYS A 4 15.94 4.80 -7.86
CA LYS A 4 16.33 6.21 -7.98
C LYS A 4 15.24 7.05 -8.65
N THR A 5 14.57 6.50 -9.65
CA THR A 5 13.52 7.20 -10.43
C THR A 5 12.28 7.45 -9.59
N PHE A 6 11.84 6.46 -8.82
CA PHE A 6 10.72 6.61 -7.91
C PHE A 6 11.00 7.66 -6.84
N TYR A 7 12.19 7.61 -6.24
CA TYR A 7 12.58 8.55 -5.19
C TYR A 7 12.63 10.00 -5.69
N GLN A 8 13.06 10.23 -6.95
CA GLN A 8 12.99 11.54 -7.57
C GLN A 8 11.55 12.04 -7.71
N GLN A 9 10.61 11.19 -8.16
CA GLN A 9 9.20 11.55 -8.28
C GLN A 9 8.57 11.90 -6.92
N LEU A 10 8.88 11.11 -5.88
CA LEU A 10 8.40 11.36 -4.53
C LEU A 10 8.90 12.73 -4.01
N ARG A 11 10.20 13.01 -4.14
CA ARG A 11 10.80 14.31 -3.74
C ARG A 11 10.21 15.49 -4.51
N SER A 12 9.96 15.33 -5.80
CA SER A 12 9.34 16.38 -6.61
C SER A 12 7.92 16.70 -6.11
N SER A 13 7.14 15.68 -5.75
CA SER A 13 5.81 15.86 -5.17
C SER A 13 5.84 16.53 -3.79
N GLU A 14 6.82 16.20 -2.94
CA GLU A 14 6.97 16.82 -1.60
C GLU A 14 7.36 18.30 -1.66
N ARG A 15 8.05 18.73 -2.71
CA ARG A 15 8.45 20.14 -2.90
C ARG A 15 7.33 21.04 -3.40
N GLN A 16 6.22 20.45 -3.85
CA GLN A 16 5.10 21.21 -4.40
C GLN A 16 4.29 21.82 -3.25
N SER A 17 4.22 23.16 -3.21
CA SER A 17 3.56 23.90 -2.11
C SER A 17 2.04 23.68 -2.06
N LEU A 18 1.42 23.37 -3.19
CA LEU A 18 0.00 23.09 -3.33
C LEU A 18 -0.16 21.72 -3.99
N VAL A 19 -0.64 20.75 -3.22
CA VAL A 19 -0.92 19.40 -3.71
C VAL A 19 -2.43 19.29 -3.94
N GLY A 20 -2.83 19.29 -5.22
CA GLY A 20 -4.21 19.01 -5.62
C GLY A 20 -4.53 17.51 -5.62
N PRO A 21 -5.79 17.13 -5.91
CA PRO A 21 -6.13 15.74 -6.16
C PRO A 21 -5.34 15.20 -7.36
N PRO A 22 -4.90 13.93 -7.33
CA PRO A 22 -4.03 13.40 -8.38
C PRO A 22 -4.77 13.33 -9.72
N GLU A 23 -4.12 13.76 -10.79
CA GLU A 23 -4.66 13.72 -12.16
C GLU A 23 -3.81 12.83 -13.08
N SER A 24 -2.50 12.91 -12.91
CA SER A 24 -1.54 12.10 -13.64
C SER A 24 -1.38 10.71 -13.03
N MET A 25 -1.06 9.71 -13.85
CA MET A 25 -0.78 8.35 -13.37
C MET A 25 0.34 8.33 -12.32
N ARG A 26 1.37 9.17 -12.49
CA ARG A 26 2.48 9.27 -11.53
C ARG A 26 2.04 9.83 -10.20
N GLU A 27 1.17 10.84 -10.22
CA GLU A 27 0.63 11.47 -9.00
C GLU A 27 -0.26 10.50 -8.22
N HIS A 28 -1.05 9.66 -8.91
CA HIS A 28 -1.84 8.62 -8.27
C HIS A 28 -0.96 7.61 -7.53
N VAL A 29 0.12 7.14 -8.17
CA VAL A 29 1.08 6.21 -7.53
C VAL A 29 1.79 6.86 -6.34
N VAL A 30 2.16 8.14 -6.46
CA VAL A 30 2.80 8.89 -5.34
C VAL A 30 1.82 9.09 -4.18
N ALA A 31 0.56 9.46 -4.45
CA ALA A 31 -0.47 9.60 -3.44
C ALA A 31 -0.78 8.27 -2.75
N ALA A 32 -0.88 7.18 -3.52
CA ALA A 32 -1.05 5.83 -3.01
C ALA A 32 0.13 5.42 -2.09
N SER A 33 1.36 5.73 -2.49
CA SER A 33 2.56 5.44 -1.70
C SER A 33 2.57 6.21 -0.37
N LYS A 34 2.08 7.46 -0.35
CA LYS A 34 1.92 8.24 0.88
C LYS A 34 0.85 7.64 1.80
N ALA A 35 -0.28 7.21 1.24
CA ALA A 35 -1.34 6.53 2.00
C ALA A 35 -0.87 5.20 2.59
N MET A 36 -0.11 4.43 1.80
CA MET A 36 0.46 3.15 2.19
C MET A 36 1.48 3.28 3.32
N ARG A 37 2.31 4.34 3.30
CA ARG A 37 3.23 4.66 4.41
C ARG A 37 2.51 4.86 5.74
N ASN A 38 1.29 5.39 5.73
CA ASN A 38 0.47 5.55 6.92
C ASN A 38 -0.29 4.27 7.32
N GLY A 39 -0.15 3.18 6.56
CA GLY A 39 -0.90 1.94 6.75
C GLY A 39 -2.34 1.97 6.26
N ASN A 40 -2.77 3.03 5.56
CA ASN A 40 -4.14 3.13 5.05
C ASN A 40 -4.26 2.42 3.68
N TRP A 41 -4.55 1.13 3.72
CA TRP A 41 -4.68 0.28 2.54
C TRP A 41 -5.89 0.67 1.66
N ALA A 42 -7.02 1.07 2.26
CA ALA A 42 -8.22 1.44 1.53
C ALA A 42 -8.03 2.70 0.69
N ALA A 43 -7.39 3.73 1.27
CA ALA A 43 -7.01 4.92 0.51
C ALA A 43 -5.99 4.59 -0.59
N CYS A 44 -4.99 3.76 -0.30
CA CYS A 44 -4.02 3.30 -1.31
C CYS A 44 -4.71 2.60 -2.50
N LYS A 45 -5.61 1.65 -2.20
CA LYS A 45 -6.44 0.95 -3.21
C LYS A 45 -7.25 1.94 -4.03
N ASN A 46 -7.92 2.91 -3.41
CA ASN A 46 -8.74 3.91 -4.11
C ASN A 46 -7.91 4.82 -5.02
N PHE A 47 -6.65 5.11 -4.69
CA PHE A 47 -5.77 5.88 -5.58
C PHE A 47 -5.25 5.05 -6.76
N ILE A 48 -5.06 3.73 -6.61
CA ILE A 48 -4.53 2.86 -7.66
C ILE A 48 -5.65 2.31 -8.57
N ILE A 49 -6.78 1.95 -7.98
CA ILE A 49 -7.96 1.39 -8.65
C ILE A 49 -9.06 2.44 -8.61
N ASN A 50 -8.96 3.43 -9.49
CA ASN A 50 -10.03 4.38 -9.77
C ASN A 50 -10.43 4.32 -11.24
N GLU A 51 -11.57 4.92 -11.58
CA GLU A 51 -12.07 4.95 -12.97
C GLU A 51 -11.04 5.53 -13.94
N LYS A 52 -10.29 6.56 -13.52
CA LYS A 52 -9.26 7.23 -14.35
C LYS A 52 -8.06 6.32 -14.66
N MET A 53 -7.57 5.55 -13.69
CA MET A 53 -6.46 4.59 -13.86
C MET A 53 -6.93 3.31 -14.52
N ASN A 54 -8.17 2.89 -14.24
CA ASN A 54 -8.80 1.76 -14.91
C ASN A 54 -8.82 1.99 -16.42
N ALA A 55 -9.40 3.10 -16.87
CA ALA A 55 -9.49 3.43 -18.29
C ALA A 55 -8.13 3.61 -18.98
N LYS A 56 -7.10 4.07 -18.25
CA LYS A 56 -5.77 4.35 -18.81
C LYS A 56 -4.82 3.14 -18.81
N VAL A 57 -5.00 2.20 -17.89
CA VAL A 57 -3.97 1.19 -17.58
C VAL A 57 -4.60 -0.18 -17.43
N TRP A 58 -5.56 -0.33 -16.51
CA TRP A 58 -6.05 -1.65 -16.12
C TRP A 58 -6.96 -2.28 -17.17
N ASP A 59 -7.78 -1.50 -17.87
CA ASP A 59 -8.68 -1.98 -18.94
C ASP A 59 -7.94 -2.39 -20.22
N LEU A 60 -6.65 -2.07 -20.33
CA LEU A 60 -5.79 -2.51 -21.44
C LEU A 60 -5.34 -3.98 -21.28
N PHE A 61 -5.53 -4.58 -20.11
CA PHE A 61 -5.17 -5.97 -19.85
C PHE A 61 -6.31 -6.93 -20.21
N HIS A 62 -5.98 -8.07 -20.80
CA HIS A 62 -6.95 -9.14 -21.14
C HIS A 62 -7.68 -9.73 -19.91
N CYS A 63 -7.09 -9.66 -18.72
CA CYS A 63 -7.65 -10.19 -17.48
C CYS A 63 -7.62 -9.12 -16.37
N ALA A 64 -8.16 -7.94 -16.68
CA ALA A 64 -8.13 -6.76 -15.79
C ALA A 64 -8.63 -7.07 -14.37
N ASP A 65 -9.72 -7.82 -14.22
CA ASP A 65 -10.32 -8.09 -12.91
C ASP A 65 -9.44 -8.96 -12.01
N LYS A 66 -8.80 -9.99 -12.58
CA LYS A 66 -7.83 -10.82 -11.83
C LYS A 66 -6.64 -10.00 -11.36
N VAL A 67 -6.15 -9.07 -12.19
CA VAL A 67 -5.03 -8.19 -11.84
C VAL A 67 -5.44 -7.22 -10.73
N ARG A 68 -6.66 -6.66 -10.78
CA ARG A 68 -7.21 -5.78 -9.74
C ARG A 68 -7.36 -6.49 -8.40
N GLU A 69 -7.86 -7.73 -8.41
CA GLU A 69 -7.99 -8.55 -7.20
C GLU A 69 -6.63 -8.87 -6.61
N MET A 70 -5.69 -9.33 -7.45
CA MET A 70 -4.30 -9.60 -7.05
C MET A 70 -3.63 -8.35 -6.45
N LEU A 71 -3.76 -7.18 -7.08
CA LEU A 71 -3.20 -5.93 -6.58
C LEU A 71 -3.83 -5.51 -5.26
N THR A 72 -5.14 -5.66 -5.11
CA THR A 72 -5.83 -5.36 -3.85
C THR A 72 -5.23 -6.17 -2.71
N ARG A 73 -5.07 -7.48 -2.92
CA ARG A 73 -4.47 -8.37 -1.92
C ARG A 73 -3.03 -7.99 -1.59
N LEU A 74 -2.19 -7.72 -2.59
CA LEU A 74 -0.81 -7.30 -2.38
C LEU A 74 -0.72 -5.95 -1.64
N ILE A 75 -1.62 -5.01 -1.93
CA ILE A 75 -1.68 -3.72 -1.22
C ILE A 75 -2.04 -3.94 0.25
N GLN A 76 -3.00 -4.81 0.56
CA GLN A 76 -3.37 -5.13 1.93
C GLN A 76 -2.20 -5.77 2.70
N GLU A 77 -1.55 -6.79 2.13
CA GLU A 77 -0.43 -7.50 2.75
C GLU A 77 0.77 -6.56 3.01
N GLU A 78 1.14 -5.71 2.04
CA GLU A 78 2.25 -4.77 2.20
C GLU A 78 1.90 -3.55 3.06
N ALA A 79 0.63 -3.11 3.07
CA ALA A 79 0.18 -2.05 3.98
C ALA A 79 0.23 -2.53 5.44
N LEU A 80 -0.12 -3.79 5.72
CA LEU A 80 0.05 -4.41 7.03
C LEU A 80 1.51 -4.39 7.47
N ARG A 81 2.43 -4.85 6.61
CA ARG A 81 3.88 -4.82 6.89
C ARG A 81 4.36 -3.40 7.18
N THR A 82 3.96 -2.44 6.35
CA THR A 82 4.34 -1.02 6.49
C THR A 82 3.80 -0.39 7.77
N TYR A 83 2.56 -0.73 8.15
CA TYR A 83 1.95 -0.29 9.40
C TYR A 83 2.75 -0.78 10.60
N LEU A 84 3.10 -2.07 10.62
CA LEU A 84 3.92 -2.66 11.67
C LEU A 84 5.31 -2.01 11.73
N PHE A 85 5.99 -1.79 10.60
CA PHE A 85 7.28 -1.08 10.58
C PHE A 85 7.23 0.34 11.14
N THR A 86 6.12 1.06 10.91
CA THR A 86 6.00 2.46 11.28
C THR A 86 5.60 2.62 12.74
N TYR A 87 4.74 1.73 13.25
CA TYR A 87 4.12 1.86 14.56
C TYR A 87 4.55 0.81 15.58
N SER A 88 5.43 -0.15 15.23
CA SER A 88 5.92 -1.18 16.17
C SER A 88 6.46 -0.59 17.47
N ASN A 89 7.23 0.50 17.39
CA ASN A 89 7.83 1.15 18.55
C ASN A 89 6.82 1.79 19.52
N VAL A 90 5.55 1.95 19.13
CA VAL A 90 4.51 2.57 19.97
C VAL A 90 3.68 1.51 20.70
N TYR A 91 3.69 0.27 20.21
CA TYR A 91 2.86 -0.81 20.72
C TYR A 91 3.70 -1.89 21.42
N ASP A 92 3.47 -2.09 22.72
CA ASP A 92 4.07 -3.21 23.46
C ASP A 92 3.42 -4.56 23.14
N SER A 93 2.13 -4.56 22.76
CA SER A 93 1.40 -5.76 22.35
C SER A 93 0.30 -5.42 21.34
N ILE A 94 0.09 -6.30 20.35
CA ILE A 94 -0.94 -6.12 19.32
C ILE A 94 -1.65 -7.46 19.09
N SER A 95 -2.98 -7.44 19.03
CA SER A 95 -3.78 -8.63 18.70
C SER A 95 -3.80 -8.90 17.19
N MET A 96 -3.54 -10.15 16.80
CA MET A 96 -3.64 -10.59 15.40
C MET A 96 -5.08 -10.55 14.88
N SER A 97 -6.09 -10.75 15.74
CA SER A 97 -7.49 -10.65 15.33
C SER A 97 -7.87 -9.23 14.91
N THR A 98 -7.39 -8.23 15.66
CA THR A 98 -7.63 -6.82 15.34
C THR A 98 -6.93 -6.41 14.04
N LEU A 99 -5.74 -6.94 13.77
CA LEU A 99 -5.04 -6.70 12.50
C LEU A 99 -5.75 -7.36 11.32
N ALA A 100 -6.26 -8.59 11.49
CA ALA A 100 -7.04 -9.29 10.47
C ALA A 100 -8.30 -8.49 10.09
N GLU A 101 -9.04 -7.99 11.09
CA GLU A 101 -10.21 -7.14 10.87
C GLU A 101 -9.85 -5.80 10.22
N MET A 102 -8.79 -5.14 10.67
CA MET A 102 -8.38 -3.81 10.17
C MET A 102 -7.94 -3.83 8.70
N PHE A 103 -7.23 -4.87 8.28
CA PHE A 103 -6.71 -5.01 6.92
C PHE A 103 -7.61 -5.88 6.02
N GLU A 104 -8.72 -6.40 6.54
CA GLU A 104 -9.63 -7.33 5.85
C GLU A 104 -8.89 -8.53 5.26
N LEU A 105 -7.99 -9.12 6.06
CA LEU A 105 -7.18 -10.29 5.69
C LEU A 105 -7.53 -11.47 6.58
N ASP A 106 -7.36 -12.68 6.03
CA ASP A 106 -7.51 -13.90 6.80
C ASP A 106 -6.42 -14.01 7.87
N LEU A 107 -6.78 -14.53 9.05
CA LEU A 107 -5.89 -14.64 10.20
C LEU A 107 -4.66 -15.50 9.88
N ALA A 108 -4.83 -16.53 9.04
CA ALA A 108 -3.73 -17.36 8.56
C ALA A 108 -2.69 -16.57 7.75
N ILE A 109 -3.14 -15.61 6.93
CA ILE A 109 -2.25 -14.75 6.13
C ILE A 109 -1.53 -13.77 7.04
N VAL A 110 -2.25 -13.10 7.95
CA VAL A 110 -1.66 -12.16 8.92
C VAL A 110 -0.61 -12.86 9.77
N HIS A 111 -0.93 -14.04 10.32
CA HIS A 111 0.02 -14.83 11.08
C HIS A 111 1.26 -15.18 10.25
N SER A 112 1.08 -15.72 9.03
CA SER A 112 2.20 -16.06 8.15
C SER A 112 3.09 -14.86 7.83
N THR A 113 2.51 -13.69 7.58
CA THR A 113 3.25 -12.48 7.24
C THR A 113 4.06 -11.98 8.43
N ILE A 114 3.45 -11.92 9.62
CA ILE A 114 4.12 -11.50 10.85
C ILE A 114 5.23 -12.48 11.23
N SER A 115 4.97 -13.79 11.18
CA SER A 115 6.00 -14.80 11.47
C SER A 115 7.21 -14.66 10.55
N LYS A 116 7.00 -14.39 9.25
CA LYS A 116 8.10 -14.13 8.30
C LYS A 116 8.89 -12.87 8.68
N MET A 117 8.21 -11.80 9.09
CA MET A 117 8.88 -10.56 9.54
C MET A 117 9.75 -10.82 10.79
N ILE A 118 9.25 -11.59 11.76
CA ILE A 118 10.01 -11.94 12.97
C ILE A 118 11.25 -12.77 12.61
N ILE A 119 11.11 -13.78 11.74
CA ILE A 119 12.24 -14.64 11.31
C ILE A 119 13.30 -13.82 10.57
N ASN A 120 12.89 -12.82 9.80
CA ASN A 120 13.80 -11.95 9.06
C ASN A 120 14.42 -10.83 9.92
N GLU A 121 14.15 -10.81 11.24
CA GLU A 121 14.59 -9.74 12.17
C GLU A 121 14.15 -8.34 11.70
N GLU A 122 12.97 -8.27 11.06
CA GLU A 122 12.35 -7.04 10.58
C GLU A 122 11.52 -6.33 11.67
N LEU A 123 11.18 -7.04 12.75
CA LEU A 123 10.38 -6.59 13.90
C LEU A 123 11.18 -6.71 15.20
#